data_AF-A0A8S9XEC1-F1
#
_entry.id   AF-A0A8S9XEC1-F1
#
_cell.length_a   1.000
_cell.length_b   1.000
_cell.length_c   1.000
_cell.angle_alpha   90.00
_cell.angle_beta   90.00
_cell.angle_gamma   90.00
#
_symmetry.space_group_name_H-M   'P 1'
#
loop_
_entity.id
_entity.type
_entity.pdbx_description
1 polymer ?
#
loop_
_entity_poly.entity_id
_entity_poly.type
_entity_poly.pdbx_seq_one_letter_code
_entity_poly.pdbx_strand_id
1 'polypeptide(L)'
;MLSHRYVLDYLRSGSLVLPDCFREKERLKREALHYGLNTMADSLEGQKKNCGYITIGYRGSFQFGRDGLTDVKFRKISRILVCGRVAICRTVFGESLNESRDPDHLCSDRYTARFFLKHSSIEQAFDQLQENGFRMTGSCGSGTAGASAADLKPGVDQEENRWNHYNEFVFVRD
;
A
#
# COMPACT_ATOMS: atom_id res chain seq x y z
N MET A 1 -13.77 23.36 20.14
CA MET A 1 -14.63 24.28 19.37
C MET A 1 -14.77 23.90 17.89
N LEU A 2 -13.83 23.20 17.25
CA LEU A 2 -13.93 22.83 15.82
C LEU A 2 -15.01 21.78 15.50
N SER A 3 -15.31 20.90 16.44
CA SER A 3 -16.20 19.74 16.27
C SER A 3 -17.70 20.11 16.20
N HIS A 4 -18.15 21.09 17.00
CA HIS A 4 -19.53 21.60 16.95
C HIS A 4 -19.92 22.19 15.60
N ARG A 5 -18.96 22.77 14.87
CA ARG A 5 -19.22 23.31 13.54
C ARG A 5 -19.73 22.23 12.58
N TYR A 6 -19.10 21.06 12.58
CA TYR A 6 -19.50 19.95 11.70
C TYR A 6 -20.85 19.36 12.09
N VAL A 7 -21.18 19.34 13.39
CA VAL A 7 -22.52 18.96 13.87
C VAL A 7 -23.56 19.95 13.37
N LEU A 8 -23.31 21.26 13.48
CA LEU A 8 -24.21 22.31 13.00
C LEU A 8 -24.37 22.29 11.48
N ASP A 9 -23.28 22.07 10.75
CA ASP A 9 -23.30 21.99 9.29
C ASP A 9 -24.06 20.74 8.82
N TYR A 10 -23.95 19.61 9.55
CA TYR A 10 -24.77 18.42 9.32
C TYR A 10 -26.26 18.69 9.57
N LEU A 11 -26.61 19.37 10.67
CA LEU A 11 -27.99 19.74 10.97
C LEU A 11 -28.60 20.70 9.95
N ARG A 12 -27.78 21.55 9.31
CA ARG A 12 -28.24 22.50 8.28
C ARG A 12 -28.39 21.87 6.89
N SER A 13 -27.43 21.03 6.50
CA SER A 13 -27.35 20.50 5.14
C SER A 13 -27.89 19.08 4.99
N GLY A 14 -28.07 18.35 6.10
CA GLY A 14 -28.40 16.93 6.10
C GLY A 14 -27.26 16.04 5.61
N SER A 15 -26.06 16.59 5.37
CA SER A 15 -24.91 15.88 4.81
C SER A 15 -23.64 16.17 5.60
N LEU A 16 -22.80 15.16 5.78
CA LEU A 16 -21.55 15.27 6.52
C LEU A 16 -20.38 15.53 5.57
N VAL A 17 -19.90 16.77 5.53
CA VAL A 17 -18.71 17.16 4.76
C VAL A 17 -17.53 17.34 5.70
N LEU A 18 -16.52 16.49 5.57
CA LEU A 18 -15.29 16.56 6.35
C LEU A 18 -14.09 16.85 5.44
N PRO A 19 -13.11 17.64 5.90
CA PRO A 19 -11.84 17.79 5.21
C PRO A 19 -11.10 16.45 5.08
N ASP A 20 -10.25 16.34 4.06
CA ASP A 20 -9.29 15.25 3.93
C ASP A 20 -8.43 15.16 5.19
N CYS A 21 -8.12 13.93 5.65
CA CYS A 21 -7.34 13.70 6.87
C CYS A 21 -7.95 14.25 8.17
N PHE A 22 -9.29 14.37 8.29
CA PHE A 22 -9.93 14.80 9.53
C PHE A 22 -9.53 13.88 10.71
N ARG A 23 -8.71 14.40 11.63
CA ARG A 23 -8.11 13.62 12.73
C ARG A 23 -9.06 13.40 13.91
N GLU A 24 -10.03 14.27 14.08
CA GLU A 24 -10.95 14.27 15.23
C GLU A 24 -12.23 13.46 14.96
N LYS A 25 -12.23 12.49 14.03
CA LYS A 25 -13.41 11.64 13.71
C LYS A 25 -14.01 11.00 14.97
N GLU A 26 -13.17 10.46 15.86
CA GLU A 26 -13.64 9.78 17.08
C GLU A 26 -14.24 10.76 18.11
N ARG A 27 -13.72 11.98 18.17
CA ARG A 27 -14.30 13.04 18.99
C ARG A 27 -15.63 13.51 18.41
N LEU A 28 -15.67 13.74 17.10
CA LEU A 28 -16.89 14.15 16.40
C LEU A 28 -17.99 13.08 16.52
N LYS A 29 -17.62 11.80 16.49
CA LYS A 29 -18.55 10.69 16.74
C LYS A 29 -19.13 10.75 18.15
N ARG A 30 -18.30 10.96 19.18
CA ARG A 30 -18.77 11.12 20.57
C ARG A 30 -19.72 12.31 20.71
N GLU A 31 -19.43 13.42 20.03
CA GLU A 31 -20.33 14.59 20.02
C GLU A 31 -21.64 14.31 19.27
N ALA A 32 -21.59 13.64 18.12
CA ALA A 32 -22.78 13.23 17.38
C ALA A 32 -23.69 12.32 18.22
N LEU A 33 -23.10 11.35 18.94
CA LEU A 33 -23.83 10.49 19.88
C LEU A 33 -24.42 11.28 21.06
N HIS A 34 -23.66 12.24 21.60
CA HIS A 34 -24.15 13.12 22.67
C HIS A 34 -25.39 13.92 22.25
N TYR A 35 -25.45 14.36 20.99
CA TYR A 35 -26.59 15.06 20.41
C TYR A 35 -27.70 14.14 19.86
N GLY A 36 -27.58 12.82 20.03
CA GLY A 36 -28.57 11.85 19.53
C GLY A 36 -28.58 11.69 18.01
N LEU A 37 -27.54 12.14 17.31
CA LEU A 37 -27.41 12.09 15.86
C LEU A 37 -26.81 10.75 15.42
N ASN A 38 -27.56 9.66 15.63
CA ASN A 38 -27.11 8.30 15.32
C ASN A 38 -26.78 8.14 13.82
N THR A 39 -27.56 8.74 12.93
CA THR A 39 -27.29 8.72 11.47
C THR A 39 -25.95 9.35 11.10
N MET A 40 -25.53 10.41 11.81
CA MET A 40 -24.23 11.05 11.64
C MET A 40 -23.10 10.17 12.20
N ALA A 41 -23.31 9.56 13.37
CA ALA A 41 -22.37 8.64 14.00
C ALA A 41 -22.15 7.38 13.14
N ASP A 42 -23.21 6.83 12.57
CA ASP A 42 -23.17 5.69 11.66
C ASP A 42 -22.48 6.06 10.35
N SER A 43 -22.71 7.28 9.83
CA SER A 43 -22.00 7.78 8.65
C SER A 43 -20.49 7.94 8.89
N LEU A 44 -20.09 8.28 10.12
CA LEU A 44 -18.69 8.31 10.54
C LEU A 44 -18.08 6.90 10.66
N GLU A 45 -18.89 5.88 10.97
CA GLU A 45 -18.48 4.47 10.94
C GLU A 45 -18.45 3.88 9.53
N GLY A 46 -19.41 4.24 8.68
CA GLY A 46 -19.57 3.76 7.30
C GLY A 46 -18.44 4.17 6.34
N GLN A 47 -17.58 5.12 6.76
CA GLN A 47 -16.31 5.40 6.07
C GLN A 47 -15.23 4.33 6.30
N LYS A 48 -15.45 3.35 7.21
CA LYS A 48 -14.63 2.12 7.31
C LYS A 48 -14.97 1.14 6.18
N LYS A 49 -15.06 1.61 4.94
CA LYS A 49 -14.91 0.69 3.83
C LYS A 49 -13.46 0.26 3.82
N ASN A 50 -13.22 -0.87 4.46
CA ASN A 50 -12.01 -1.67 4.31
C ASN A 50 -11.79 -2.05 2.83
N CYS A 51 -12.76 -1.82 1.96
CA CYS A 51 -12.59 -1.90 0.52
C CYS A 51 -11.45 -1.00 0.02
N GLY A 52 -10.80 -1.42 -1.05
CA GLY A 52 -9.72 -0.66 -1.66
C GLY A 52 -8.81 -1.53 -2.49
N TYR A 53 -7.76 -0.89 -2.98
CA TYR A 53 -6.75 -1.52 -3.82
C TYR A 53 -5.39 -1.48 -3.15
N ILE A 54 -4.65 -2.57 -3.28
CA ILE A 54 -3.23 -2.66 -2.96
C ILE A 54 -2.51 -3.12 -4.22
N THR A 55 -1.41 -2.47 -4.55
CA THR A 55 -0.50 -2.92 -5.61
C THR A 55 0.79 -3.40 -4.97
N ILE A 56 1.19 -4.61 -5.33
CA ILE A 56 2.46 -5.22 -4.94
C ILE A 56 3.38 -5.20 -6.14
N GLY A 57 4.58 -4.64 -5.97
CA GLY A 57 5.56 -4.54 -7.05
C GLY A 57 6.92 -5.06 -6.63
N TYR A 58 7.70 -5.62 -7.54
CA TYR A 58 9.12 -5.87 -7.29
C TYR A 58 9.94 -5.75 -8.58
N ARG A 59 11.23 -5.45 -8.42
CA ARG A 59 12.21 -5.59 -9.50
C ARG A 59 12.89 -6.95 -9.36
N GLY A 60 12.70 -7.80 -10.37
CA GLY A 60 13.32 -9.10 -10.46
C GLY A 60 14.52 -9.07 -11.40
N SER A 61 15.60 -9.73 -11.00
CA SER A 61 16.71 -10.10 -11.88
C SER A 61 16.84 -11.62 -11.93
N PHE A 62 17.47 -12.12 -12.99
CA PHE A 62 17.89 -13.50 -13.11
C PHE A 62 19.38 -13.57 -12.84
N GLN A 63 19.80 -14.51 -12.00
CA GLN A 63 21.23 -14.82 -11.85
C GLN A 63 21.66 -15.72 -13.00
N PHE A 64 22.75 -15.32 -13.66
CA PHE A 64 23.42 -16.16 -14.63
C PHE A 64 24.50 -16.96 -13.89
N GLY A 65 24.44 -18.28 -13.96
CA GLY A 65 25.49 -19.14 -13.40
C GLY A 65 26.81 -18.93 -14.17
N ARG A 66 27.95 -19.03 -13.47
CA ARG A 66 29.25 -19.18 -14.14
C ARG A 66 29.38 -20.60 -14.70
N ASP A 67 29.99 -20.69 -15.89
CA ASP A 67 30.43 -21.86 -16.65
C ASP A 67 29.97 -23.25 -16.15
N GLY A 68 29.07 -23.88 -16.93
CA GLY A 68 28.91 -25.34 -16.97
C GLY A 68 27.88 -25.96 -16.02
N LEU A 69 27.26 -25.20 -15.11
CA LEU A 69 26.13 -25.70 -14.32
C LEU A 69 24.81 -25.39 -15.04
N THR A 70 24.14 -26.43 -15.52
CA THR A 70 22.83 -26.39 -16.15
C THR A 70 21.80 -25.76 -15.22
N ASP A 71 21.41 -24.54 -15.60
CA ASP A 71 20.08 -23.95 -15.51
C ASP A 71 19.27 -24.20 -14.23
N VAL A 72 19.61 -23.46 -13.17
CA VAL A 72 18.61 -23.12 -12.15
C VAL A 72 18.50 -21.60 -12.05
N LYS A 73 17.85 -20.99 -13.05
CA LYS A 73 17.53 -19.56 -13.08
C LYS A 73 16.48 -19.24 -12.01
N PHE A 74 16.93 -19.00 -10.79
CA PHE A 74 16.04 -18.54 -9.73
C PHE A 74 15.72 -17.06 -9.91
N ARG A 75 14.45 -16.72 -9.69
CA ARG A 75 13.99 -15.35 -9.57
C ARG A 75 14.60 -14.74 -8.30
N LYS A 76 15.41 -13.69 -8.45
CA LYS A 76 15.94 -12.92 -7.32
C LYS A 76 15.02 -11.73 -7.04
N ILE A 77 14.36 -11.73 -5.88
CA ILE A 77 13.55 -10.60 -5.40
C ILE A 77 14.32 -9.89 -4.30
N SER A 78 14.73 -8.63 -4.53
CA SER A 78 15.45 -7.85 -3.52
C SER A 78 14.51 -7.15 -2.53
N ARG A 79 13.37 -6.68 -3.04
CA ARG A 79 12.44 -5.84 -2.26
C ARG A 79 11.06 -5.89 -2.90
N ILE A 80 10.06 -6.09 -2.06
CA ILE A 80 8.65 -6.03 -2.43
C ILE A 80 8.12 -4.64 -2.05
N LEU A 81 7.75 -3.85 -3.03
CA LEU A 81 7.11 -2.54 -2.91
C LEU A 81 5.61 -2.73 -2.65
N VAL A 82 5.06 -1.87 -1.80
CA VAL A 82 3.64 -1.85 -1.45
C VAL A 82 3.09 -0.46 -1.72
N CYS A 83 2.06 -0.39 -2.54
CA CYS A 83 1.36 0.84 -2.87
C CYS A 83 -0.13 0.70 -2.51
N GLY A 84 -0.73 1.72 -1.93
CA GLY A 84 -2.14 1.70 -1.53
C GLY A 84 -2.48 2.76 -0.49
N ARG A 85 -3.69 2.67 0.08
CA ARG A 85 -4.10 3.53 1.21
C ARG A 85 -3.36 3.10 2.47
N VAL A 86 -2.74 4.04 3.18
CA VAL A 86 -1.88 3.79 4.35
C VAL A 86 -2.59 2.95 5.42
N ALA A 87 -3.82 3.31 5.79
CA ALA A 87 -4.61 2.55 6.75
C ALA A 87 -4.75 1.07 6.36
N ILE A 88 -5.07 0.81 5.09
CA ILE A 88 -5.29 -0.54 4.57
C ILE A 88 -3.97 -1.33 4.55
N CYS A 89 -2.89 -0.72 4.06
CA CYS A 89 -1.58 -1.36 4.04
C CYS A 89 -1.10 -1.75 5.45
N ARG A 90 -1.31 -0.88 6.45
CA ARG A 90 -0.97 -1.17 7.86
C ARG A 90 -1.81 -2.31 8.44
N THR A 91 -3.11 -2.35 8.14
CA THR A 91 -3.98 -3.45 8.58
C THR A 91 -3.56 -4.79 7.98
N VAL A 92 -3.18 -4.83 6.70
CA VAL A 92 -2.83 -6.07 6.00
C VAL A 92 -1.44 -6.57 6.40
N PHE A 93 -0.43 -5.71 6.36
CA PHE A 93 0.97 -6.12 6.48
C PHE A 93 1.55 -5.94 7.89
N GLY A 94 0.93 -5.10 8.73
CA GLY A 94 1.34 -4.90 10.13
C GLY A 94 2.84 -4.68 10.29
N GLU A 95 3.47 -5.54 11.09
CA GLU A 95 4.91 -5.48 11.38
C GLU A 95 5.81 -5.83 10.19
N SER A 96 5.31 -6.51 9.17
CA SER A 96 6.09 -6.81 7.96
C SER A 96 6.30 -5.59 7.08
N LEU A 97 5.51 -4.53 7.29
CA LEU A 97 5.59 -3.28 6.54
C LEU A 97 6.75 -2.40 7.03
N ASN A 98 7.51 -1.85 6.09
CA ASN A 98 8.55 -0.87 6.35
C ASN A 98 8.12 0.51 5.80
N GLU A 99 7.97 1.46 6.71
CA GLU A 99 7.51 2.83 6.42
C GLU A 99 8.64 3.86 6.33
N SER A 100 9.92 3.45 6.44
CA SER A 100 11.07 4.37 6.55
C SER A 100 11.25 5.35 5.39
N ARG A 101 10.67 5.04 4.21
CA ARG A 101 10.72 5.89 3.01
C ARG A 101 9.54 6.86 2.91
N ASP A 102 8.64 6.86 3.88
CA ASP A 102 7.46 7.71 3.95
C ASP A 102 7.31 8.34 5.36
N PRO A 103 8.11 9.39 5.68
CA PRO A 103 8.22 9.94 7.03
C PRO A 103 6.97 10.69 7.53
N ASP A 104 5.96 10.89 6.68
CA ASP A 104 4.74 11.60 7.07
C ASP A 104 3.71 10.67 7.74
N HIS A 105 4.08 10.12 8.89
CA HIS A 105 3.43 9.00 9.57
C HIS A 105 1.98 9.23 10.05
N LEU A 106 1.48 10.47 10.03
CA LEU A 106 0.35 10.91 10.87
C LEU A 106 -1.03 10.88 10.19
N CYS A 107 -1.14 10.74 8.87
CA CYS A 107 -2.46 10.62 8.23
C CYS A 107 -2.63 9.23 7.59
N SER A 108 -3.38 8.37 8.28
CA SER A 108 -3.77 7.04 7.82
C SER A 108 -4.71 7.05 6.62
N ASP A 109 -5.39 8.17 6.35
CA ASP A 109 -6.34 8.34 5.24
C ASP A 109 -5.67 8.67 3.90
N ARG A 110 -4.33 8.79 3.84
CA ARG A 110 -3.59 9.07 2.60
C ARG A 110 -3.19 7.81 1.85
N TYR A 111 -2.84 7.98 0.58
CA TYR A 111 -2.22 6.96 -0.25
C TYR A 111 -0.69 7.07 -0.21
N THR A 112 -0.02 5.95 -0.42
CA THR A 112 1.45 5.86 -0.52
C THR A 112 1.86 4.91 -1.64
N ALA A 113 3.03 5.15 -2.19
CA ALA A 113 3.74 4.27 -3.13
C ALA A 113 5.18 3.99 -2.67
N ARG A 114 5.48 4.25 -1.38
CA ARG A 114 6.85 4.26 -0.85
C ARG A 114 7.12 3.16 0.17
N PHE A 115 6.09 2.42 0.59
CA PHE A 115 6.24 1.30 1.49
C PHE A 115 6.91 0.11 0.81
N PHE A 116 7.53 -0.74 1.63
CA PHE A 116 8.08 -2.01 1.19
C PHE A 116 8.03 -3.04 2.32
N LEU A 117 8.06 -4.33 2.00
CA LEU A 117 8.07 -5.39 3.01
C LEU A 117 9.49 -5.65 3.52
N LYS A 118 9.58 -6.04 4.79
CA LYS A 118 10.84 -6.42 5.45
C LYS A 118 11.37 -7.78 4.96
N HIS A 119 10.52 -8.61 4.35
CA HIS A 119 10.88 -9.87 3.71
C HIS A 119 10.81 -9.76 2.19
N SER A 120 11.35 -10.77 1.49
CA SER A 120 11.39 -10.84 0.03
C SER A 120 10.56 -11.99 -0.57
N SER A 121 9.85 -12.76 0.25
CA SER A 121 8.94 -13.82 -0.18
C SER A 121 7.62 -13.22 -0.71
N ILE A 122 7.36 -13.33 -2.01
CA ILE A 122 6.17 -12.72 -2.62
C ILE A 122 4.90 -13.51 -2.33
N GLU A 123 4.99 -14.83 -2.28
CA GLU A 123 3.88 -15.71 -1.94
C GLU A 123 3.36 -15.41 -0.53
N GLN A 124 4.27 -15.17 0.43
CA GLN A 124 3.90 -14.72 1.79
C GLN A 124 3.15 -13.38 1.80
N ALA A 125 3.45 -12.47 0.86
CA ALA A 125 2.70 -11.22 0.74
C ALA A 125 1.31 -11.45 0.14
N PHE A 126 1.18 -12.41 -0.77
CA PHE A 126 -0.10 -12.81 -1.37
C PHE A 126 -1.00 -13.50 -0.35
N ASP A 127 -0.46 -14.38 0.49
CA ASP A 127 -1.19 -15.05 1.57
C ASP A 127 -1.77 -14.00 2.54
N GLN A 128 -0.95 -13.05 3.01
CA GLN A 128 -1.40 -11.94 3.87
C GLN A 128 -2.56 -11.14 3.25
N LEU A 129 -2.49 -10.87 1.95
CA LEU A 129 -3.56 -10.18 1.21
C LEU A 129 -4.84 -11.03 1.15
N GLN A 130 -4.71 -12.31 0.80
CA GLN A 130 -5.83 -13.23 0.69
C GLN A 130 -6.54 -13.45 2.03
N GLU A 131 -5.80 -13.63 3.12
CA GLU A 131 -6.32 -13.74 4.49
C GLU A 131 -7.09 -12.48 4.91
N ASN A 132 -6.71 -11.31 4.37
CA ASN A 132 -7.41 -10.04 4.59
C ASN A 132 -8.54 -9.77 3.60
N GLY A 133 -8.92 -10.75 2.77
CA GLY A 133 -10.05 -10.66 1.83
C GLY A 133 -9.73 -9.94 0.52
N PHE A 134 -8.45 -9.76 0.18
CA PHE A 134 -8.06 -9.24 -1.13
C PHE A 134 -8.01 -10.36 -2.18
N ARG A 135 -8.43 -10.05 -3.40
CA ARG A 135 -8.29 -10.91 -4.58
C ARG A 135 -7.40 -10.24 -5.62
N MET A 136 -6.52 -11.02 -6.25
CA MET A 136 -5.71 -10.51 -7.37
C MET A 136 -6.62 -10.26 -8.57
N THR A 137 -6.59 -9.06 -9.14
CA THR A 137 -7.39 -8.69 -10.31
C THR A 137 -6.57 -8.50 -11.58
N GLY A 138 -5.25 -8.36 -11.46
CA GLY A 138 -4.38 -8.14 -12.61
C GLY A 138 -2.91 -8.25 -12.24
N SER A 139 -2.09 -8.55 -13.23
CA SER A 139 -0.64 -8.48 -13.12
C SER A 139 -0.05 -7.91 -14.40
N CYS A 140 1.07 -7.21 -14.27
CA CYS A 140 1.81 -6.64 -15.39
C CYS A 140 3.31 -6.83 -15.16
N GLY A 141 4.04 -7.13 -16.23
CA GLY A 141 5.49 -7.15 -16.24
C GLY A 141 5.99 -6.16 -17.28
N SER A 142 6.89 -5.27 -16.88
CA SER A 142 7.59 -4.35 -17.78
C SER A 142 9.09 -4.64 -17.72
N GLY A 143 9.70 -4.90 -18.88
CA GLY A 143 11.14 -4.98 -19.01
C GLY A 143 11.71 -3.57 -19.07
N THR A 144 12.42 -3.14 -18.02
CA THR A 144 13.29 -1.96 -18.12
C THR A 144 14.66 -2.43 -18.55
N ALA A 145 14.96 -2.38 -19.84
CA ALA A 145 16.33 -2.50 -20.31
C ALA A 145 17.14 -1.38 -19.64
N GLY A 146 18.05 -1.75 -18.74
CA GLY A 146 18.86 -0.81 -17.98
C GLY A 146 19.77 0.02 -18.89
N ALA A 147 19.87 1.30 -18.54
CA ALA A 147 20.73 2.31 -19.15
C ALA A 147 22.20 1.87 -19.33
N SER A 148 22.91 2.59 -20.20
CA SER A 148 24.33 2.39 -20.56
C SER A 148 25.24 2.17 -19.35
N ALA A 149 26.27 1.32 -19.54
CA ALA A 149 27.21 0.80 -18.53
C ALA A 149 27.92 1.83 -17.62
N ALA A 150 27.75 3.13 -17.84
CA ALA A 150 28.42 4.21 -17.11
C ALA A 150 27.87 4.48 -15.68
N ASP A 151 26.64 4.05 -15.36
CA ASP A 151 25.98 4.37 -14.07
C ASP A 151 25.91 3.20 -13.06
N LEU A 152 26.66 2.12 -13.30
CA LEU A 152 26.61 0.93 -12.45
C LEU A 152 27.40 1.12 -11.15
N LYS A 153 26.75 0.87 -10.02
CA LYS A 153 27.44 0.80 -8.71
C LYS A 153 28.46 -0.34 -8.71
N PRO A 154 29.62 -0.16 -8.06
CA PRO A 154 30.63 -1.22 -7.94
C PRO A 154 30.02 -2.50 -7.37
N GLY A 155 30.20 -3.63 -8.08
CA GLY A 155 29.71 -4.95 -7.68
C GLY A 155 28.35 -5.37 -8.26
N VAL A 156 27.70 -4.54 -9.09
CA VAL A 156 26.50 -4.93 -9.83
C VAL A 156 26.90 -5.45 -11.21
N ASP A 157 26.49 -6.68 -11.54
CA ASP A 157 26.75 -7.29 -12.84
C ASP A 157 26.00 -6.53 -13.95
N GLN A 158 26.73 -6.16 -15.01
CA GLN A 158 26.18 -5.48 -16.20
C GLN A 158 25.05 -6.29 -16.86
N GLU A 159 25.14 -7.63 -16.83
CA GLU A 159 24.12 -8.50 -17.40
C GLU A 159 22.89 -8.60 -16.49
N GLU A 160 23.05 -8.67 -15.17
CA GLU A 160 21.90 -8.66 -14.24
C GLU A 160 21.07 -7.37 -14.39
N ASN A 161 21.72 -6.22 -14.62
CA ASN A 161 21.04 -4.94 -14.77
C ASN A 161 20.29 -4.79 -16.11
N ARG A 162 20.72 -5.53 -17.14
CA ARG A 162 20.08 -5.58 -18.47
C ARG A 162 18.69 -6.23 -18.41
N TRP A 163 18.46 -7.10 -17.44
CA TRP A 163 17.23 -7.89 -17.26
C TRP A 163 16.44 -7.49 -16.02
N ASN A 164 16.43 -6.19 -15.68
CA ASN A 164 15.55 -5.68 -14.63
C ASN A 164 14.10 -5.67 -15.12
N HIS A 165 13.33 -6.67 -14.67
CA HIS A 165 11.91 -6.75 -14.91
C HIS A 165 11.18 -6.15 -13.71
N TYR A 166 10.40 -5.11 -13.96
CA TYR A 166 9.47 -4.59 -13.00
C TYR A 166 8.15 -5.35 -13.12
N ASN A 167 7.78 -6.06 -12.05
CA ASN A 167 6.54 -6.84 -12.00
C ASN A 167 5.60 -6.20 -10.99
N GLU A 168 4.34 -6.05 -11.35
CA GLU A 168 3.27 -5.49 -10.52
C GLU A 168 2.05 -6.40 -10.49
N PHE A 169 1.39 -6.45 -9.34
CA PHE A 169 0.21 -7.26 -9.06
C PHE A 169 -0.80 -6.38 -8.34
N VAL A 170 -2.01 -6.26 -8.91
CA VAL A 170 -3.08 -5.43 -8.37
C VAL A 170 -4.08 -6.32 -7.64
N PHE A 171 -4.37 -5.95 -6.40
CA PHE A 171 -5.29 -6.63 -5.51
C PHE A 171 -6.45 -5.70 -5.14
N VAL A 172 -7.66 -6.25 -5.10
CA VAL A 172 -8.89 -5.53 -4.72
C VAL A 172 -9.58 -6.23 -3.56
N ARG A 173 -10.11 -5.44 -2.63
CA ARG A 173 -11.09 -5.86 -1.63
C ARG A 173 -12.33 -5.01 -1.81
N ASP A 174 -13.48 -5.65 -1.94
CA ASP A 174 -14.79 -5.00 -2.16
C ASP A 174 -15.40 -4.50 -0.84
#